data_AF-A0A8J6CW20-F1
#
_entry.id   AF-A0A8J6CW20-F1
#
_cell.length_a   1.000
_cell.length_b   1.000
_cell.length_c   1.000
_cell.angle_alpha   90.00
_cell.angle_beta   90.00
_cell.angle_gamma   90.00
#
_symmetry.space_group_name_H-M   'P 1'
#
loop_
_entity.id
_entity.type
_entity.pdbx_description
1 polymer ?
#
loop_
_entity_poly.entity_id
_entity_poly.type
_entity_poly.pdbx_seq_one_letter_code
_entity_poly.pdbx_strand_id
1 'polypeptide(L)'
;MNQVGRITTALCVVVYASTAISGYLLFGKDTEGDVLTNFDRNLGICFSTALNYIVWVDYILHLVLVFPVIHFSLRQTVDNLVFEGSAPLTESRKRSLALTEILLVLIYIGSTMIPNIWTAFKFTGATTVVSLGFTFPALIALKISQQEESMSLSRVEKFLSWLMLILAVIVSIAGIIGNIYTKLQ
;
A
#
# COMPACT_ATOMS: atom_id res chain seq x y z
N MET A 1 -8.32 18.63 -14.42
CA MET A 1 -7.92 17.65 -13.39
C MET A 1 -6.49 17.14 -13.54
N ASN A 2 -5.94 17.02 -14.75
CA ASN A 2 -4.60 16.42 -14.96
C ASN A 2 -3.42 17.24 -14.37
N GLN A 3 -3.54 18.57 -14.27
CA GLN A 3 -2.46 19.41 -13.74
C GLN A 3 -2.25 19.23 -12.23
N VAL A 4 -3.34 19.17 -11.44
CA VAL A 4 -3.26 18.93 -10.00
C VAL A 4 -2.67 17.54 -9.71
N GLY A 5 -3.11 16.51 -10.46
CA GLY A 5 -2.53 15.17 -10.36
C GLY A 5 -1.03 15.15 -10.68
N ARG A 6 -0.58 15.84 -11.73
CA ARG A 6 0.85 15.90 -12.07
C ARG A 6 1.69 16.62 -11.00
N ILE A 7 1.20 17.76 -10.49
CA ILE A 7 1.91 18.53 -9.46
C ILE A 7 1.99 17.73 -8.15
N THR A 8 0.88 17.11 -7.73
CA THR A 8 0.84 16.29 -6.50
C THR A 8 1.76 15.08 -6.62
N THR A 9 1.74 14.36 -7.74
CA THR A 9 2.68 13.25 -7.98
C THR A 9 4.14 13.71 -7.95
N ALA A 10 4.47 14.83 -8.60
CA ALA A 10 5.83 15.38 -8.56
C ALA A 10 6.26 15.73 -7.13
N LEU A 11 5.37 16.37 -6.36
CA LEU A 11 5.63 16.71 -4.96
C LEU A 11 5.84 15.46 -4.10
N CYS A 12 4.99 14.43 -4.24
CA CYS A 12 5.16 13.17 -3.53
C CYS A 12 6.50 12.49 -3.84
N VAL A 13 6.91 12.47 -5.11
CA VAL A 13 8.20 11.91 -5.53
C VAL A 13 9.36 12.67 -4.90
N VAL A 14 9.32 14.01 -4.91
CA VAL A 14 10.37 14.85 -4.31
C VAL A 14 10.46 14.62 -2.80
N VAL A 15 9.32 14.62 -2.11
CA VAL A 15 9.28 14.38 -0.66
C VAL A 15 9.83 12.99 -0.33
N TYR A 16 9.35 11.93 -0.99
CA TYR A 16 9.85 10.58 -0.75
C TYR A 16 11.33 10.41 -1.09
N ALA A 17 11.81 10.98 -2.20
CA ALA A 17 13.22 10.92 -2.56
C ALA A 17 14.08 11.66 -1.52
N SER A 18 13.66 12.85 -1.08
CA SER A 18 14.39 13.62 -0.07
C SER A 18 14.48 12.86 1.25
N THR A 19 13.37 12.29 1.74
CA THR A 19 13.33 11.50 2.97
C THR A 19 14.20 10.25 2.86
N ALA A 20 14.13 9.53 1.73
CA ALA A 20 14.92 8.31 1.52
C ALA A 20 16.43 8.60 1.44
N ILE A 21 16.83 9.66 0.72
CA ILE A 21 18.24 10.05 0.61
C ILE A 21 18.77 10.50 1.96
N SER A 22 18.02 11.34 2.70
CA SER A 22 18.42 11.78 4.04
C SER A 22 18.52 10.62 5.02
N GLY A 23 17.56 9.69 5.00
CA GLY A 23 17.58 8.49 5.85
C GLY A 23 18.79 7.60 5.55
N TYR A 24 19.08 7.36 4.26
CA TYR A 24 20.24 6.56 3.86
C TYR A 24 21.57 7.26 4.17
N LEU A 25 21.66 8.58 4.05
CA LEU A 25 22.87 9.31 4.45
C LEU A 25 23.11 9.27 5.97
N LEU A 26 22.04 9.15 6.76
CA LEU A 26 22.13 9.11 8.22
C LEU A 26 22.53 7.74 8.76
N PHE A 27 21.97 6.65 8.22
CA PHE A 27 22.20 5.28 8.71
C PHE A 27 23.07 4.42 7.80
N GLY A 28 23.28 4.84 6.56
CA GLY A 28 24.08 4.13 5.58
C GLY A 28 23.62 2.69 5.39
N LYS A 29 24.56 1.75 5.53
CA LYS A 29 24.32 0.31 5.35
C LYS A 29 23.52 -0.33 6.49
N ASP A 30 23.39 0.35 7.62
CA ASP A 30 22.68 -0.14 8.81
C ASP A 30 21.20 0.28 8.81
N THR A 31 20.67 0.77 7.68
CA THR A 31 19.27 1.19 7.55
C THR A 31 18.33 -0.03 7.67
N GLU A 32 17.62 -0.12 8.80
CA GLU A 32 16.54 -1.11 8.97
C GLU A 32 15.37 -0.92 8.00
N GLY A 33 14.62 -2.00 7.73
CA GLY A 33 13.43 -1.97 6.87
C GLY A 33 12.32 -1.05 7.38
N ASP A 34 12.28 -0.81 8.69
CA ASP A 34 11.59 0.32 9.30
C ASP A 34 12.63 1.35 9.77
N VAL A 35 12.70 2.48 9.08
CA VAL A 35 13.69 3.51 9.38
C VAL A 35 13.52 4.08 10.79
N LEU A 36 12.30 4.07 11.33
CA LEU A 36 12.00 4.61 12.67
C LEU A 36 12.68 3.81 13.78
N THR A 37 12.83 2.49 13.59
CA THR A 37 13.56 1.61 14.52
C THR A 37 15.04 2.03 14.68
N ASN A 38 15.62 2.70 13.69
CA ASN A 38 17.00 3.21 13.81
C ASN A 38 17.11 4.43 14.73
N PHE A 39 16.03 5.21 14.86
CA PHE A 39 15.99 6.40 15.73
C PHE A 39 15.74 6.06 17.20
N ASP A 40 15.27 4.84 17.50
CA ASP A 40 15.16 4.33 18.88
C ASP A 40 16.52 4.10 19.55
N ARG A 41 17.60 4.05 18.76
CA ARG A 41 18.97 3.98 19.28
C ARG A 41 19.47 5.38 19.62
N ASN A 42 20.36 5.47 20.60
CA ASN A 42 20.97 6.75 20.96
C ASN A 42 21.86 7.24 19.81
N LEU A 43 21.45 8.32 19.13
CA LEU A 43 22.15 8.89 17.98
C LEU A 43 23.41 9.69 18.38
N GLY A 44 23.76 9.74 19.67
CA GLY A 44 24.95 10.44 20.17
C GLY A 44 24.87 11.97 20.12
N ILE A 45 23.69 12.51 19.78
CA ILE A 45 23.40 13.95 19.73
C ILE A 45 22.59 14.39 20.96
N CYS A 46 22.82 15.61 21.44
CA CYS A 46 22.17 16.16 22.64
C CYS A 46 20.62 16.18 22.53
N PHE A 47 20.08 16.30 21.32
CA PHE A 47 18.63 16.31 21.05
C PHE A 47 18.01 14.95 20.69
N SER A 48 18.79 13.86 20.69
CA SER A 48 18.35 12.53 20.21
C SER A 48 17.12 12.03 20.94
N THR A 49 17.11 12.16 22.27
CA THR A 49 16.02 11.65 23.12
C THR A 49 14.73 12.42 22.93
N ALA A 50 14.79 13.74 22.79
CA ALA A 50 13.61 14.58 22.56
C ALA A 50 13.01 14.33 21.18
N LEU A 51 13.86 14.22 20.14
CA LEU A 51 13.41 13.90 18.79
C LEU A 51 12.77 12.52 18.71
N ASN A 52 13.39 11.49 19.32
CA ASN A 52 12.82 10.15 19.33
C ASN A 52 11.43 10.15 19.98
N TYR A 53 11.29 10.82 21.13
CA TYR A 53 10.00 10.92 21.82
C TYR A 53 8.92 11.59 20.97
N ILE A 54 9.24 12.70 20.29
CA ILE A 54 8.28 13.39 19.42
C ILE A 54 7.85 12.50 18.26
N VAL A 55 8.80 11.88 17.56
CA VAL A 55 8.53 10.99 16.43
C VAL A 55 7.67 9.80 16.86
N TRP A 56 7.97 9.21 18.02
CA TRP A 56 7.22 8.07 18.54
C TRP A 56 5.77 8.44 18.91
N VAL A 57 5.57 9.59 19.56
CA VAL A 57 4.22 10.09 19.89
C VAL A 57 3.43 10.41 18.62
N ASP A 58 4.04 11.10 17.66
CA ASP A 58 3.41 11.42 16.37
C ASP A 58 3.01 10.15 15.62
N TYR A 59 3.90 9.17 15.56
CA TYR A 59 3.66 7.88 14.92
C TYR A 59 2.48 7.12 15.55
N ILE A 60 2.44 6.99 16.88
CA ILE A 60 1.34 6.30 17.56
C ILE A 60 0.03 7.05 17.37
N LEU A 61 0.05 8.38 17.52
CA LEU A 61 -1.14 9.19 17.33
C LEU A 61 -1.67 9.04 15.89
N HIS A 62 -0.79 9.09 14.90
CA HIS A 62 -1.13 8.87 13.49
C HIS A 62 -1.77 7.50 13.27
N LEU A 63 -1.15 6.43 13.77
CA LEU A 63 -1.67 5.07 13.60
C LEU A 63 -3.06 4.89 14.26
N VAL A 64 -3.25 5.41 15.47
CA VAL A 64 -4.52 5.35 16.20
C VAL A 64 -5.62 6.10 15.44
N LEU A 65 -5.30 7.20 14.77
CA LEU A 65 -6.27 8.00 14.01
C LEU A 65 -6.57 7.41 12.63
N VAL A 66 -5.57 6.84 11.95
CA VAL A 66 -5.73 6.27 10.60
C VAL A 66 -6.42 4.90 10.64
N PHE A 67 -6.17 4.10 11.68
CA PHE A 67 -6.74 2.75 11.78
C PHE A 67 -8.28 2.72 11.67
N PRO A 68 -9.06 3.55 12.40
CA PRO A 68 -10.51 3.59 12.26
C PRO A 68 -10.99 3.96 10.85
N VAL A 69 -10.29 4.88 10.18
CA VAL A 69 -10.65 5.35 8.83
C VAL A 69 -10.49 4.22 7.81
N ILE A 70 -9.38 3.50 7.87
CA ILE A 70 -9.13 2.34 6.99
C ILE A 70 -10.09 1.20 7.33
N HIS A 71 -10.28 0.89 8.61
CA HIS A 71 -11.15 -0.20 9.05
C HIS A 71 -12.61 0.05 8.64
N PHE A 72 -13.08 1.30 8.70
CA PHE A 72 -14.42 1.66 8.23
C PHE A 72 -14.59 1.37 6.73
N SER A 73 -13.61 1.78 5.92
CA SER A 73 -13.61 1.56 4.46
C SER A 73 -13.59 0.07 4.13
N LEU A 74 -12.73 -0.69 4.81
CA LEU A 74 -12.61 -2.14 4.67
C LEU A 74 -13.93 -2.85 5.00
N ARG A 75 -14.59 -2.47 6.09
CA ARG A 75 -15.90 -3.03 6.47
C ARG A 75 -16.96 -2.78 5.41
N GLN A 76 -17.01 -1.57 4.84
CA GLN A 76 -17.96 -1.27 3.77
C GLN A 76 -17.68 -2.08 2.50
N THR A 77 -16.42 -2.22 2.11
CA THR A 77 -16.04 -3.05 0.95
C THR A 77 -16.41 -4.51 1.16
N VAL A 78 -16.16 -5.07 2.35
CA VAL A 78 -16.50 -6.48 2.65
C VAL A 78 -18.00 -6.69 2.72
N ASP A 79 -18.76 -5.78 3.34
CA ASP A 79 -20.23 -5.89 3.37
C ASP A 79 -20.83 -5.84 1.97
N ASN A 80 -20.35 -4.94 1.11
CA ASN A 80 -20.79 -4.87 -0.29
C ASN A 80 -20.43 -6.14 -1.08
N LEU A 81 -19.28 -6.75 -0.80
CA LEU A 81 -18.83 -7.97 -1.48
C LEU A 81 -19.60 -9.22 -1.02
N VAL A 82 -19.95 -9.31 0.26
CA VAL A 82 -20.58 -10.50 0.86
C VAL A 82 -22.11 -10.42 0.85
N PHE A 83 -22.68 -9.22 0.99
CA PHE A 83 -24.12 -9.00 1.10
C PHE A 83 -24.64 -8.08 -0.02
N GLU A 84 -24.24 -8.37 -1.25
CA GLU A 84 -24.67 -7.65 -2.45
C GLU A 84 -26.21 -7.58 -2.52
N GLY A 85 -26.78 -6.36 -2.48
CA GLY A 85 -28.23 -6.13 -2.53
C GLY A 85 -28.97 -6.13 -1.18
N SER A 86 -28.28 -6.25 -0.04
CA SER A 86 -28.91 -6.14 1.29
C SER A 86 -29.07 -4.68 1.77
N ALA A 87 -29.96 -4.46 2.75
CA ALA A 87 -30.17 -3.14 3.36
C ALA A 87 -28.85 -2.55 3.91
N PRO A 88 -28.66 -1.22 3.88
CA PRO A 88 -27.40 -0.57 4.25
C PRO A 88 -26.97 -0.93 5.69
N LEU A 89 -25.67 -1.09 5.91
CA LEU A 89 -25.04 -1.45 7.19
C LEU A 89 -25.53 -0.64 8.40
N THR A 90 -25.97 0.59 8.16
CA THR A 90 -26.53 1.51 9.17
C THR A 90 -27.82 0.98 9.81
N GLU A 91 -28.58 0.15 9.11
CA GLU A 91 -29.84 -0.41 9.60
C GLU A 91 -29.63 -1.58 10.59
N SER A 92 -28.50 -2.29 10.51
CA SER A 92 -28.23 -3.46 11.36
C SER A 92 -26.97 -3.29 12.20
N ARG A 93 -27.15 -2.74 13.41
CA ARG A 93 -26.08 -2.60 14.41
C ARG A 93 -25.41 -3.93 14.76
N LYS A 94 -26.17 -5.04 14.75
CA LYS A 94 -25.65 -6.39 15.02
C LYS A 94 -24.74 -6.89 13.89
N ARG A 95 -25.13 -6.69 12.62
CA ARG A 95 -24.32 -7.06 11.44
C ARG A 95 -23.03 -6.25 11.40
N SER A 96 -23.13 -4.95 11.66
CA SER A 96 -22.00 -4.03 11.69
C SER A 96 -20.97 -4.40 12.79
N LEU A 97 -21.45 -4.75 14.00
CA LEU A 97 -20.58 -5.20 15.10
C LEU A 97 -19.93 -6.55 14.79
N ALA A 98 -20.69 -7.53 14.30
CA ALA A 98 -20.15 -8.84 13.95
C ALA A 98 -19.08 -8.75 12.85
N LEU A 99 -19.31 -7.94 11.80
CA LEU A 99 -18.31 -7.72 10.75
C LEU A 99 -17.05 -7.04 11.30
N THR A 100 -17.19 -6.05 12.17
CA THR A 100 -16.05 -5.41 12.81
C THR A 100 -15.26 -6.41 13.66
N GLU A 101 -15.94 -7.22 14.47
CA GLU A 101 -15.28 -8.21 15.33
C GLU A 101 -14.51 -9.26 14.50
N ILE A 102 -15.14 -9.83 13.48
CA ILE A 102 -14.51 -10.79 12.57
C ILE A 102 -13.29 -10.16 11.89
N LEU A 103 -13.43 -8.93 11.39
CA LEU A 103 -12.35 -8.24 10.68
C LEU A 103 -11.18 -7.92 11.61
N LEU A 104 -11.44 -7.50 12.86
CA LEU A 104 -10.42 -7.28 13.87
C LEU A 104 -9.68 -8.58 14.22
N VAL A 105 -10.40 -9.70 14.38
CA VAL A 105 -9.79 -11.01 14.64
C VAL A 105 -8.90 -11.43 13.47
N LEU A 106 -9.35 -11.27 12.22
CA LEU A 106 -8.54 -11.57 11.05
C LEU A 106 -7.28 -10.69 10.95
N ILE A 107 -7.42 -9.39 11.20
CA ILE A 107 -6.27 -8.46 11.23
C ILE A 107 -5.30 -8.85 12.34
N TYR A 108 -5.79 -9.20 13.53
CA TYR A 108 -4.97 -9.65 14.64
C TYR A 108 -4.18 -10.93 14.29
N ILE A 109 -4.85 -11.95 13.75
CA ILE A 109 -4.19 -13.17 13.28
C ILE A 109 -3.11 -12.83 12.23
N GLY A 110 -3.44 -11.98 11.24
CA GLY A 110 -2.48 -11.53 10.24
C GLY A 110 -1.26 -10.84 10.85
N SER A 111 -1.47 -9.96 11.84
CA SER A 111 -0.42 -9.28 12.57
C SER A 111 0.49 -10.24 13.34
N THR A 112 -0.05 -11.31 13.91
CA THR A 112 0.78 -12.31 14.63
C THR A 112 1.63 -13.19 13.71
N MET A 113 1.23 -13.34 12.43
CA MET A 113 1.92 -14.18 11.45
C MET A 113 3.04 -13.46 10.68
N ILE A 114 3.06 -12.12 10.72
CA ILE A 114 4.02 -11.30 9.97
C ILE A 114 4.86 -10.50 10.97
N PRO A 115 6.08 -10.96 11.31
CA PRO A 115 6.93 -10.29 12.29
C PRO A 115 7.59 -9.02 11.77
N ASN A 116 7.55 -8.76 10.45
CA ASN A 116 8.20 -7.62 9.83
C ASN A 116 7.26 -6.89 8.87
N ILE A 117 7.02 -5.59 9.14
CA ILE A 117 6.18 -4.71 8.32
C ILE A 117 6.68 -4.58 6.87
N TRP A 118 7.99 -4.67 6.66
CA TRP A 118 8.62 -4.62 5.34
C TRP A 118 8.17 -5.78 4.45
N THR A 119 8.02 -6.97 5.02
CA THR A 119 7.50 -8.15 4.30
C THR A 119 6.05 -7.94 3.90
N ALA A 120 5.22 -7.35 4.77
CA ALA A 120 3.84 -7.00 4.43
C ALA A 120 3.79 -5.98 3.28
N PHE A 121 4.56 -4.91 3.36
CA PHE A 121 4.59 -3.88 2.30
C PHE A 121 5.11 -4.41 0.96
N LYS A 122 6.16 -5.23 0.96
CA LYS A 122 6.65 -5.89 -0.26
C LYS A 122 5.59 -6.78 -0.88
N PHE A 123 4.87 -7.56 -0.07
CA PHE A 123 3.84 -8.48 -0.55
C PHE A 123 2.63 -7.73 -1.12
N THR A 124 2.07 -6.78 -0.35
CA THR A 124 0.92 -5.96 -0.78
C THR A 124 1.30 -5.07 -1.97
N GLY A 125 2.52 -4.55 -2.01
CA GLY A 125 3.04 -3.77 -3.13
C GLY A 125 3.11 -4.62 -4.41
N ALA A 126 3.72 -5.80 -4.34
CA ALA A 126 3.85 -6.69 -5.50
C ALA A 126 2.52 -7.24 -6.02
N THR A 127 1.49 -7.33 -5.17
CA THR A 127 0.21 -7.93 -5.54
C THR A 127 -0.86 -6.87 -5.80
N THR A 128 -1.31 -6.19 -4.75
CA THR A 128 -2.44 -5.24 -4.80
C THR A 128 -2.09 -3.99 -5.60
N VAL A 129 -0.95 -3.36 -5.31
CA VAL A 129 -0.58 -2.10 -5.99
C VAL A 129 -0.27 -2.34 -7.46
N VAL A 130 0.45 -3.41 -7.79
CA VAL A 130 0.73 -3.76 -9.19
C VAL A 130 -0.56 -4.09 -9.96
N SER A 131 -1.48 -4.84 -9.34
CA SER A 131 -2.76 -5.19 -9.98
C SER A 131 -3.63 -3.95 -10.25
N LEU A 132 -3.80 -3.08 -9.26
CA LEU A 132 -4.62 -1.86 -9.38
C LEU A 132 -3.96 -0.77 -10.24
N GLY A 133 -2.64 -0.60 -10.12
CA GLY A 133 -1.90 0.47 -10.79
C GLY A 133 -1.54 0.17 -12.24
N PHE A 134 -1.32 -1.10 -12.60
CA PHE A 134 -0.80 -1.47 -13.91
C PHE A 134 -1.64 -2.52 -14.63
N THR A 135 -2.03 -3.61 -13.95
CA THR A 135 -2.74 -4.72 -14.61
C THR A 135 -4.17 -4.35 -15.04
N PHE A 136 -5.00 -3.84 -14.13
CA PHE A 136 -6.38 -3.48 -14.46
C PHE A 136 -6.48 -2.33 -15.47
N PRO A 137 -5.73 -1.20 -15.33
CA PRO A 137 -5.76 -0.14 -16.32
C PRO A 137 -5.34 -0.62 -17.73
N ALA A 138 -4.30 -1.47 -17.82
CA ALA A 138 -3.86 -2.04 -19.08
C ALA A 138 -4.92 -2.98 -19.70
N LEU A 139 -5.55 -3.84 -18.89
CA LEU A 139 -6.63 -4.72 -19.35
C LEU A 139 -7.86 -3.94 -19.83
N ILE A 140 -8.26 -2.90 -19.09
CA ILE A 140 -9.38 -2.03 -19.44
C ILE A 140 -9.08 -1.31 -20.76
N ALA A 141 -7.89 -0.71 -20.90
CA ALA A 141 -7.49 -0.03 -22.12
C ALA A 141 -7.50 -0.97 -23.35
N LEU A 142 -6.95 -2.18 -23.20
CA LEU A 142 -6.94 -3.19 -24.26
C LEU A 142 -8.36 -3.65 -24.62
N LYS A 143 -9.21 -3.96 -23.62
CA LYS A 143 -10.58 -4.43 -23.84
C LYS A 143 -11.44 -3.39 -24.55
N ILE A 144 -11.38 -2.13 -24.12
CA ILE A 144 -12.13 -1.03 -24.76
C ILE A 144 -11.69 -0.86 -26.22
N SER A 145 -10.38 -0.91 -26.50
CA SER A 145 -9.84 -0.77 -27.86
C SER A 145 -10.18 -1.93 -28.82
N GLN A 146 -10.61 -3.07 -28.28
CA GLN A 146 -11.05 -4.23 -29.06
C GLN A 146 -12.57 -4.18 -29.32
N GLN A 147 -13.33 -3.58 -28.41
CA GLN A 147 -14.80 -3.56 -28.48
C GLN A 147 -15.34 -2.36 -29.27
N GLU A 148 -14.61 -1.24 -29.31
CA GLU A 148 -15.01 -0.04 -30.05
C GLU A 148 -13.97 0.32 -31.12
N GLU A 149 -14.26 0.06 -32.40
CA GLU A 149 -13.38 0.45 -33.52
C GLU A 149 -13.13 1.97 -33.59
N SER A 150 -14.09 2.78 -33.12
CA SER A 150 -14.01 4.25 -33.10
C SER A 150 -13.02 4.81 -32.06
N MET A 151 -12.70 4.04 -31.01
CA MET A 151 -11.73 4.38 -29.97
C MET A 151 -10.51 3.44 -30.02
N SER A 152 -10.12 3.07 -31.25
CA SER A 152 -8.99 2.17 -31.47
C SER A 152 -7.67 2.82 -31.04
N LEU A 153 -7.04 2.24 -30.03
CA LEU A 153 -5.69 2.62 -29.60
C LEU A 153 -4.71 2.52 -30.78
N SER A 154 -3.82 3.50 -30.87
CA SER A 154 -2.70 3.48 -31.81
C SER A 154 -1.83 2.24 -31.57
N ARG A 155 -1.12 1.78 -32.62
CA ARG A 155 -0.22 0.63 -32.53
C ARG A 155 0.81 0.78 -31.40
N VAL A 156 1.26 2.00 -31.15
CA VAL A 156 2.19 2.34 -30.05
C VAL A 156 1.52 2.18 -28.69
N GLU A 157 0.28 2.64 -28.52
CA GLU A 157 -0.43 2.58 -27.24
C GLU A 157 -0.86 1.15 -26.90
N LYS A 158 -1.24 0.35 -27.91
CA LYS A 158 -1.47 -1.10 -27.75
C LYS A 158 -0.19 -1.81 -27.31
N PHE A 159 0.94 -1.49 -27.93
CA PHE A 159 2.24 -2.01 -27.52
C PHE A 159 2.59 -1.60 -26.08
N LEU A 160 2.39 -0.33 -25.73
CA LEU A 160 2.65 0.19 -24.38
C LEU A 160 1.78 -0.50 -23.32
N SER A 161 0.50 -0.73 -23.62
CA SER A 161 -0.43 -1.40 -22.72
C SER A 161 -0.04 -2.88 -22.50
N TRP A 162 0.34 -3.58 -23.56
CA TRP A 162 0.89 -4.93 -23.45
C TRP A 162 2.20 -4.99 -22.67
N LEU A 163 3.10 -4.03 -22.90
CA LEU A 163 4.36 -3.91 -22.18
C LEU A 163 4.11 -3.70 -20.68
N MET A 164 3.20 -2.79 -20.32
CA MET A 164 2.80 -2.55 -18.92
C MET A 164 2.26 -3.81 -18.26
N LEU A 165 1.42 -4.58 -18.96
CA LEU A 165 0.84 -5.81 -18.45
C LEU A 165 1.92 -6.88 -18.20
N ILE A 166 2.82 -7.08 -19.18
CA ILE A 166 3.92 -8.05 -19.05
C ILE A 166 4.85 -7.67 -17.89
N LEU A 167 5.24 -6.40 -17.79
CA LEU A 167 6.07 -5.91 -16.69
C LEU A 167 5.38 -6.08 -15.34
N ALA A 168 4.09 -5.78 -15.24
CA ALA A 168 3.31 -5.96 -14.03
C ALA A 168 3.32 -7.44 -13.58
N VAL A 169 3.13 -8.38 -14.50
CA VAL A 169 3.18 -9.81 -14.18
C VAL A 169 4.57 -10.23 -13.72
N ILE A 170 5.63 -9.80 -14.41
CA ILE A 170 7.02 -10.11 -14.02
C ILE A 170 7.33 -9.58 -12.62
N VAL A 171 6.99 -8.31 -12.34
CA VAL A 171 7.21 -7.68 -11.03
C VAL A 171 6.40 -8.38 -9.94
N SER A 172 5.17 -8.78 -10.22
CA SER A 172 4.34 -9.52 -9.27
C SER A 172 4.97 -10.88 -8.91
N ILE A 173 5.40 -11.65 -9.92
CA ILE A 173 6.03 -12.95 -9.73
C ILE A 173 7.36 -12.79 -8.97
N ALA A 174 8.23 -11.88 -9.41
CA ALA A 174 9.50 -11.62 -8.77
C ALA A 174 9.33 -11.16 -7.31
N GLY A 175 8.33 -10.31 -7.04
CA GLY A 175 8.00 -9.83 -5.70
C GLY A 175 7.49 -10.95 -4.79
N ILE A 176 6.60 -11.82 -5.27
CA ILE A 176 6.11 -12.97 -4.50
C ILE A 176 7.25 -13.94 -4.21
N ILE A 177 8.05 -14.29 -5.21
CA ILE A 177 9.20 -15.18 -5.07
C ILE A 177 10.20 -14.60 -4.05
N GLY A 178 10.56 -13.32 -4.20
CA GLY A 178 11.46 -12.63 -3.28
C GLY A 178 10.98 -12.63 -1.83
N ASN A 179 9.67 -12.47 -1.61
CA ASN A 179 9.08 -12.55 -0.27
C ASN A 179 9.11 -13.97 0.32
N ILE A 180 8.92 -15.01 -0.51
CA ILE A 180 9.00 -16.41 -0.07
C ILE A 180 10.45 -16.76 0.31
N TYR A 181 11.43 -16.39 -0.52
CA TYR A 181 12.85 -16.64 -0.22
C TYR A 181 13.31 -15.91 1.05
N THR A 182 12.86 -14.67 1.26
CA THR A 182 13.20 -13.91 2.48
C THR A 182 12.59 -14.52 3.74
N LYS A 183 11.53 -15.33 3.63
CA LYS A 183 10.94 -16.06 4.77
C LYS A 183 11.60 -17.42 5.03
N LEU A 184 12.34 -17.99 4.07
CA LEU A 184 12.98 -19.30 4.20
C LEU A 184 14.43 -19.25 4.72
N GLN A 185 15.01 -18.06 4.81
CA GLN A 185 16.37 -17.81 5.28
C GLN A 185 16.34 -17.08 6.63
#